data_AF-A0AAD7Y6R3-F1
#
_entry.id   AF-A0AAD7Y6R3-F1
#
_cell.length_a   1.000
_cell.length_b   1.000
_cell.length_c   1.000
_cell.angle_alpha   90.00
_cell.angle_beta   90.00
_cell.angle_gamma   90.00
#
_symmetry.space_group_name_H-M   'P 1'
#
loop_
_entity.id
_entity.type
_entity.pdbx_description
1 polymer ?
#
loop_
_entity_poly.entity_id
_entity_poly.type
_entity_poly.pdbx_seq_one_letter_code
_entity_poly.pdbx_strand_id
1 'polypeptide(L)'
;MPTASLLPLSRSNRELRFLGLHIPFLNDSRYNPFKRKPKTTTPKRPKKTKPCFLHARCQLPIDPGYCGVLTVLSTPVIRYGYDRNSARCIQFTYSGCGGNTNRFSNYNRCLTTCFYSQTSLNQLVNLVGSLVSQFT
;
A
#
# COMPACT_ATOMS: atom_id res chain seq x y z
N MET A 1 -39.01 39.97 -55.75
CA MET A 1 -39.91 40.83 -54.96
C MET A 1 -40.09 40.19 -53.58
N PRO A 2 -40.22 40.99 -52.51
CA PRO A 2 -39.45 40.94 -51.25
C PRO A 2 -40.17 40.12 -50.15
N THR A 3 -39.61 39.76 -49.00
CA THR A 3 -39.17 40.64 -47.91
C THR A 3 -38.40 39.85 -46.85
N ALA A 4 -37.39 40.51 -46.27
CA ALA A 4 -36.69 40.09 -45.08
C ALA A 4 -37.45 40.55 -43.83
N SER A 5 -37.36 39.79 -42.73
CA SER A 5 -37.42 40.32 -41.37
C SER A 5 -36.61 39.41 -40.44
N LEU A 6 -35.64 40.03 -39.76
CA LEU A 6 -34.64 39.46 -38.85
C LEU A 6 -35.17 39.43 -37.41
N LEU A 7 -34.67 38.48 -36.60
CA LEU A 7 -34.42 38.60 -35.15
C LEU A 7 -33.17 37.73 -34.81
N PRO A 8 -32.45 37.99 -33.69
CA PRO A 8 -31.01 38.17 -33.71
C PRO A 8 -30.23 36.97 -33.15
N LEU A 9 -29.05 36.72 -33.72
CA LEU A 9 -28.00 35.94 -33.11
C LEU A 9 -27.08 36.88 -32.32
N SER A 10 -27.17 36.77 -31.00
CA SER A 10 -26.20 37.29 -30.02
C SER A 10 -25.68 36.05 -29.28
N ARG A 11 -24.39 35.83 -29.06
CA ARG A 11 -23.27 36.76 -28.97
C ARG A 11 -21.98 35.97 -29.20
N SER A 12 -21.16 36.49 -30.11
CA SER A 12 -19.69 36.56 -30.04
C SER A 12 -18.98 35.71 -28.98
N ASN A 13 -18.32 34.65 -29.44
CA ASN A 13 -16.86 34.45 -29.42
C ASN A 13 -16.05 34.76 -28.14
N ARG A 14 -15.30 33.70 -27.74
CA ARG A 14 -13.87 33.65 -27.31
C ARG A 14 -13.53 33.37 -25.84
N GLU A 15 -13.04 32.14 -25.63
CA GLU A 15 -11.75 31.75 -25.02
C GLU A 15 -11.51 31.90 -23.50
N LEU A 16 -11.47 30.72 -22.83
CA LEU A 16 -10.44 30.19 -21.92
C LEU A 16 -9.94 31.02 -20.71
N ARG A 17 -10.21 30.53 -19.47
CA ARG A 17 -9.17 30.05 -18.52
C ARG A 17 -9.65 29.67 -17.09
N PHE A 18 -9.09 28.54 -16.62
CA PHE A 18 -8.83 28.02 -15.25
C PHE A 18 -9.95 27.50 -14.31
N LEU A 19 -10.08 26.16 -14.32
CA LEU A 19 -10.35 25.22 -13.21
C LEU A 19 -11.60 25.44 -12.33
N GLY A 20 -12.72 24.82 -12.73
CA GLY A 20 -13.93 24.65 -11.93
C GLY A 20 -13.75 23.73 -10.71
N LEU A 21 -13.29 24.27 -9.59
CA LEU A 21 -13.55 23.71 -8.27
C LEU A 21 -14.34 24.74 -7.45
N HIS A 22 -15.66 24.56 -7.41
CA HIS A 22 -16.51 25.26 -6.47
C HIS A 22 -16.28 24.65 -5.08
N ILE A 23 -15.29 25.14 -4.34
CA ILE A 23 -15.07 24.74 -2.95
C ILE A 23 -16.17 25.45 -2.13
N PRO A 24 -17.14 24.74 -1.53
CA PRO A 24 -18.03 25.38 -0.59
C PRO A 24 -17.17 25.89 0.56
N PHE A 25 -17.17 27.21 0.77
CA PHE A 25 -16.60 27.82 1.97
C PHE A 25 -17.33 27.25 3.18
N LEU A 26 -16.76 26.22 3.80
CA LEU A 26 -17.17 25.73 5.11
C LEU A 26 -16.81 26.80 6.13
N ASN A 27 -17.70 27.79 6.28
CA ASN A 27 -17.66 28.70 7.42
C ASN A 27 -18.25 27.96 8.64
N ASP A 28 -17.54 26.93 9.12
CA ASP A 28 -17.95 26.18 10.30
C ASP A 28 -17.56 26.97 11.55
N SER A 29 -18.54 27.65 12.16
CA SER A 29 -18.39 28.40 13.42
C SER A 29 -17.90 27.55 14.60
N ARG A 30 -17.72 26.23 14.43
CA ARG A 30 -17.12 25.34 15.43
C ARG A 30 -15.58 25.34 15.40
N TYR A 31 -14.96 25.94 14.39
CA TYR A 31 -13.50 26.06 14.34
C TYR A 31 -13.01 27.17 15.29
N ASN A 32 -12.64 26.77 16.51
CA ASN A 32 -11.98 27.66 17.47
C ASN A 32 -10.46 27.34 17.55
N PRO A 33 -9.58 28.19 17.00
CA PRO A 33 -8.13 27.97 17.00
C PRO A 33 -7.51 27.95 18.42
N PHE A 34 -8.18 28.52 19.42
CA PHE A 34 -7.71 28.61 20.80
C PHE A 34 -8.08 27.41 21.69
N LYS A 35 -8.89 26.46 21.20
CA LYS A 35 -9.18 25.20 21.92
C LYS A 35 -8.15 24.09 21.67
N ARG A 36 -7.07 24.38 20.94
CA ARG A 36 -5.98 23.43 20.76
C ARG A 36 -5.21 23.33 22.07
N LYS A 37 -5.48 22.29 22.86
CA LYS A 37 -4.60 21.96 23.99
C LYS A 37 -3.18 21.79 23.46
N PRO A 38 -2.16 22.42 24.07
CA PRO A 38 -0.77 22.13 23.76
C PRO A 38 -0.57 20.62 23.86
N LYS A 39 -0.04 20.00 22.80
CA LYS A 39 0.45 18.63 22.93
C LYS A 39 1.61 18.68 23.90
N THR A 40 1.35 18.42 25.17
CA THR A 40 2.36 18.16 26.19
C THR A 40 3.18 16.99 25.67
N THR A 41 4.32 17.30 25.07
CA THR A 41 5.35 16.33 24.74
C THR A 41 5.97 15.91 26.06
N THR A 42 5.27 15.04 26.78
CA THR A 42 5.88 14.20 27.81
C THR A 42 7.14 13.57 27.20
N PRO A 43 8.28 13.50 27.92
CA PRO A 43 9.47 12.81 27.45
C PRO A 43 9.05 11.43 26.95
N LYS A 44 9.09 11.23 25.63
CA LYS A 44 8.73 9.96 25.03
C LYS A 44 9.77 8.97 25.52
N ARG A 45 9.37 8.09 26.45
CA ARG A 45 10.11 6.88 26.82
C ARG A 45 10.69 6.29 25.53
N PRO A 46 11.97 5.87 25.49
CA PRO A 46 12.60 5.35 24.28
C PRO A 46 11.64 4.36 23.63
N LYS A 47 11.20 4.69 22.42
CA LYS A 47 10.30 3.83 21.65
C LYS A 47 11.04 2.51 21.52
N LYS A 48 10.62 1.50 22.29
CA LYS A 48 11.15 0.14 22.15
C LYS A 48 11.03 -0.20 20.66
N THR A 49 12.17 -0.30 19.99
CA THR A 49 12.24 -0.75 18.62
C THR A 49 11.55 -2.09 18.58
N LYS A 50 10.39 -2.15 17.91
CA LYS A 50 9.64 -3.40 17.80
C LYS A 50 10.57 -4.39 17.10
N PRO A 51 10.81 -5.58 17.66
CA PRO A 51 11.61 -6.58 16.99
C PRO A 51 10.97 -6.91 15.65
N CYS A 52 11.81 -7.44 14.77
CA CYS A 52 11.48 -7.86 13.43
C CYS A 52 10.35 -8.89 13.43
N PHE A 53 9.09 -8.44 13.38
CA PHE A 53 7.94 -9.32 13.33
C PHE A 53 7.66 -9.68 11.88
N LEU A 54 7.78 -10.98 11.57
CA LEU A 54 7.32 -11.56 10.33
C LEU A 54 5.87 -11.10 10.07
N HIS A 55 5.59 -10.57 8.88
CA HIS A 55 4.26 -10.07 8.54
C HIS A 55 3.20 -11.13 8.82
N ALA A 56 2.07 -10.78 9.44
CA ALA A 56 1.08 -11.74 9.92
C ALA A 56 0.64 -12.78 8.87
N ARG A 57 0.45 -12.35 7.61
CA ARG A 57 0.13 -13.25 6.49
C ARG A 57 1.23 -14.26 6.16
N CYS A 58 2.49 -13.95 6.42
CA CYS A 58 3.61 -14.87 6.25
C CYS A 58 3.70 -15.88 7.40
N GLN A 59 2.91 -15.69 8.47
CA GLN A 59 2.74 -16.66 9.54
C GLN A 59 1.64 -17.69 9.26
N LEU A 60 0.91 -17.55 8.14
CA LEU A 60 -0.11 -18.54 7.74
C LEU A 60 0.56 -19.71 7.01
N PRO A 61 -0.01 -20.92 7.03
CA PRO A 61 0.49 -22.02 6.21
C PRO A 61 0.35 -21.71 4.72
N ILE A 62 1.15 -22.36 3.88
CA ILE A 62 0.89 -22.36 2.43
C ILE A 62 -0.36 -23.19 2.20
N ASP A 63 -1.34 -22.58 1.54
CA ASP A 63 -2.66 -23.15 1.36
C ASP A 63 -3.03 -23.11 -0.12
N PRO A 64 -2.98 -24.28 -0.81
CA PRO A 64 -3.38 -24.42 -2.20
C PRO A 64 -4.82 -23.96 -2.48
N GLY A 65 -5.67 -23.90 -1.45
CA GLY A 65 -7.10 -23.68 -1.60
C GLY A 65 -7.81 -24.86 -2.24
N TYR A 66 -9.13 -24.85 -2.18
CA TYR A 66 -9.98 -25.88 -2.78
C TYR A 66 -11.19 -25.23 -3.44
N CYS A 67 -11.55 -25.78 -4.60
CA CYS A 67 -12.67 -25.32 -5.39
C CYS A 67 -13.75 -26.38 -5.43
N GLY A 68 -14.97 -25.99 -5.03
CA GLY A 68 -16.12 -26.88 -5.08
C GLY A 68 -16.44 -27.29 -6.52
N VAL A 69 -17.15 -28.42 -6.65
CA VAL A 69 -17.45 -29.12 -7.90
C VAL A 69 -18.13 -28.22 -8.96
N LEU A 70 -18.77 -27.12 -8.54
CA LEU A 70 -19.50 -26.18 -9.41
C LEU A 70 -18.65 -25.10 -10.07
N THR A 71 -17.38 -24.91 -9.68
CA THR A 71 -16.56 -23.81 -10.24
C THR A 71 -15.66 -24.32 -11.37
N VAL A 72 -16.22 -24.43 -12.57
CA VAL A 72 -15.46 -24.63 -13.83
C VAL A 72 -14.55 -23.42 -14.16
N LEU A 73 -14.57 -22.37 -13.33
CA LEU A 73 -13.79 -21.13 -13.51
C LEU A 73 -12.47 -21.09 -12.72
N SER A 74 -12.12 -22.16 -11.99
CA SER A 74 -10.90 -22.19 -11.18
C SER A 74 -9.79 -22.92 -11.92
N THR A 75 -8.91 -22.17 -12.57
CA THR A 75 -7.71 -22.72 -13.19
C THR A 75 -6.56 -22.75 -12.17
N PRO A 76 -5.80 -23.86 -12.08
CA PRO A 76 -4.60 -23.89 -11.26
C PRO A 76 -3.58 -22.85 -11.74
N VAL A 77 -3.08 -22.04 -10.82
CA VAL A 77 -2.10 -20.98 -11.13
C VAL A 77 -0.90 -21.08 -10.20
N ILE A 78 0.29 -20.90 -10.76
CA ILE A 78 1.52 -20.81 -9.99
C ILE A 78 1.53 -19.55 -9.13
N ARG A 79 1.81 -19.73 -7.84
CA ARG A 79 1.95 -18.66 -6.86
C ARG A 79 3.16 -18.93 -5.96
N TYR A 80 3.49 -17.95 -5.13
CA TYR A 80 4.57 -18.03 -4.15
C TYR A 80 4.00 -17.85 -2.75
N GLY A 81 4.49 -18.62 -1.79
CA GLY A 81 4.14 -18.52 -0.37
C GLY A 81 5.38 -18.62 0.49
N TYR A 82 5.35 -18.02 1.68
CA TYR A 82 6.45 -18.10 2.62
C TYR A 82 6.35 -19.38 3.44
N ASP A 83 7.33 -20.25 3.30
CA ASP A 83 7.53 -21.40 4.16
C ASP A 83 8.37 -20.98 5.37
N ARG A 84 7.78 -21.11 6.56
CA ARG A 84 8.43 -20.78 7.83
C ARG A 84 9.50 -21.80 8.22
N ASN A 85 9.37 -23.04 7.78
CA ASN A 85 10.29 -24.11 8.18
C ASN A 85 11.64 -23.93 7.49
N SER A 86 11.61 -23.68 6.18
CA SER A 86 12.81 -23.32 5.43
C SER A 86 13.19 -21.85 5.55
N ALA A 87 12.32 -21.03 6.14
CA ALA A 87 12.40 -19.57 6.15
C ALA A 87 12.66 -19.03 4.73
N ARG A 88 11.87 -19.47 3.73
CA ARG A 88 12.02 -19.11 2.31
C ARG A 88 10.68 -18.92 1.63
N CYS A 89 10.65 -18.09 0.60
CA CYS A 89 9.54 -18.08 -0.35
C CYS A 89 9.66 -19.27 -1.29
N ILE A 90 8.61 -20.07 -1.41
CA ILE A 90 8.57 -21.24 -2.30
C ILE A 90 7.41 -21.13 -3.27
N GLN A 91 7.57 -21.75 -4.43
CA GLN A 91 6.53 -21.86 -5.44
C GLN A 91 5.52 -22.94 -5.05
N PHE A 92 4.23 -22.69 -5.25
CA PHE A 92 3.17 -23.68 -5.09
C PHE A 92 2.04 -23.48 -6.10
N THR A 93 1.27 -24.54 -6.35
CA THR A 93 0.08 -24.49 -7.21
C THR A 93 -1.13 -24.06 -6.39
N TYR A 94 -1.73 -22.92 -6.74
CA TYR A 94 -2.98 -22.45 -6.16
C TYR A 94 -4.14 -22.87 -7.04
N SER A 95 -5.16 -23.48 -6.45
CA SER A 95 -6.33 -24.06 -7.14
C SER A 95 -7.19 -23.03 -7.87
N GLY A 96 -7.01 -21.74 -7.61
CA GLY A 96 -7.77 -20.65 -8.23
C GLY A 96 -8.78 -20.01 -7.27
N CYS A 97 -9.24 -20.74 -6.26
CA CYS A 97 -10.17 -20.24 -5.24
C CYS A 97 -9.81 -20.71 -3.82
N GLY A 98 -10.40 -20.06 -2.81
CA GLY A 98 -10.16 -20.35 -1.41
C GLY A 98 -8.72 -20.04 -0.94
N GLY A 99 -8.27 -20.86 0.01
CA GLY A 99 -6.97 -20.74 0.64
C GLY A 99 -6.82 -19.47 1.50
N ASN A 100 -5.58 -19.03 1.71
CA ASN A 100 -5.29 -17.87 2.55
C ASN A 100 -4.38 -16.82 1.88
N THR A 101 -3.97 -15.82 2.66
CA THR A 101 -3.23 -14.65 2.16
C THR A 101 -1.71 -14.85 2.08
N ASN A 102 -1.15 -15.98 2.52
CA ASN A 102 0.25 -16.35 2.28
C ASN A 102 0.45 -16.79 0.81
N ARG A 103 0.12 -15.90 -0.11
CA ARG A 103 0.04 -16.15 -1.54
C ARG A 103 0.36 -14.88 -2.31
N PHE A 104 1.40 -14.96 -3.13
CA PHE A 104 1.95 -13.85 -3.89
C PHE A 104 2.06 -14.23 -5.37
N SER A 105 1.91 -13.25 -6.25
CA SER A 105 1.97 -13.45 -7.70
C SER A 105 3.39 -13.71 -8.22
N ASN A 106 4.41 -13.30 -7.46
CA ASN A 106 5.81 -13.51 -7.80
C ASN A 106 6.67 -13.64 -6.54
N TYR A 107 7.87 -14.17 -6.72
CA TYR A 107 8.84 -14.42 -5.66
C TYR A 107 9.26 -13.15 -4.91
N ASN A 108 9.58 -12.07 -5.65
CA ASN A 108 10.04 -10.82 -5.06
C ASN A 108 9.01 -10.19 -4.12
N ARG A 109 7.72 -10.26 -4.44
CA ARG A 109 6.65 -9.74 -3.57
C ARG A 109 6.51 -10.57 -2.29
N CYS A 110 6.69 -11.88 -2.38
CA CYS A 110 6.77 -12.72 -1.18
C CYS A 110 7.98 -12.31 -0.33
N LEU A 111 9.16 -12.19 -0.94
CA LEU A 111 10.39 -11.82 -0.22
C LEU A 111 10.26 -10.47 0.48
N THR A 112 9.85 -9.43 -0.24
CA THR A 112 9.74 -8.09 0.32
C THR A 112 8.65 -7.98 1.37
N THR A 113 7.62 -8.84 1.32
CA THR A 113 6.59 -8.85 2.37
C THR A 113 7.03 -9.61 3.62
N CYS A 114 7.72 -10.74 3.45
CA CYS A 114 7.99 -11.69 4.53
C CYS A 114 9.38 -11.54 5.15
N PHE A 115 10.36 -10.94 4.45
CA PHE A 115 11.73 -10.78 4.96
C PHE A 115 12.13 -9.34 5.26
N TYR A 116 11.29 -8.35 4.99
CA TYR A 116 11.59 -6.97 5.41
C TYR A 116 11.22 -6.75 6.87
N SER A 117 12.14 -7.18 7.71
CA SER A 117 12.16 -6.82 9.11
C SER A 117 13.63 -6.62 9.47
N GLN A 118 14.07 -5.34 9.42
CA GLN A 118 15.20 -4.65 10.10
C GLN A 118 16.43 -5.46 10.63
N THR A 119 16.73 -6.64 10.10
CA THR A 119 17.87 -7.47 10.53
C THR A 119 19.01 -7.39 9.52
N SER A 120 18.69 -7.20 8.23
CA SER A 120 19.68 -7.08 7.16
C SER A 120 20.44 -5.75 7.20
N LEU A 121 19.82 -4.64 7.63
CA LEU A 121 20.56 -3.39 7.85
C LEU A 121 21.44 -3.47 9.10
N ASN A 122 20.96 -4.05 10.20
CA ASN A 122 21.76 -4.13 11.42
C ASN A 122 22.93 -5.13 11.28
N GLN A 123 22.76 -6.24 10.56
CA GLN A 123 23.88 -7.14 10.26
C GLN A 123 24.88 -6.50 9.29
N LEU A 124 24.43 -5.78 8.26
CA LEU A 124 25.35 -5.06 7.36
C LEU A 124 26.04 -3.88 8.06
N VAL A 125 25.35 -3.13 8.92
CA VAL A 125 25.92 -2.05 9.73
C VAL A 125 26.96 -2.61 10.71
N ASN A 126 26.72 -3.77 11.32
CA ASN A 126 27.69 -4.42 12.21
C ASN A 126 28.90 -4.99 11.44
N LEU A 127 28.69 -5.51 10.23
CA LEU A 127 29.77 -5.98 9.35
C LEU A 127 30.64 -4.82 8.87
N VAL A 128 30.03 -3.74 8.37
CA VAL A 128 30.76 -2.54 7.94
C VAL A 128 31.43 -1.86 9.14
N GLY A 129 30.79 -1.78 10.30
CA GLY A 129 31.38 -1.25 11.53
C GLY A 129 32.60 -2.05 12.00
N SER A 130 32.55 -3.39 11.93
CA SER A 130 33.70 -4.24 12.27
C SER A 130 34.86 -4.08 11.29
N LEU A 131 34.58 -3.83 10.01
CA LEU A 131 35.62 -3.55 9.01
C LEU A 131 36.24 -2.17 9.22
N VAL A 132 35.45 -1.13 9.52
CA VAL A 132 35.97 0.23 9.76
C VAL A 132 36.85 0.29 11.01
N SER A 133 36.51 -0.45 12.08
CA SER A 133 37.32 -0.51 13.31
C SER A 133 38.65 -1.28 13.17
N GLN A 134 38.90 -1.96 12.05
CA GLN A 134 40.18 -2.61 11.78
C GLN A 134 41.16 -1.72 11.00
N PHE A 135 40.70 -0.56 10.53
CA PHE A 135 41.49 0.39 9.71
C PHE A 135 41.63 1.78 10.36
N THR A 136 41.27 1.92 11.63
CA THR A 136 41.53 3.10 12.50
C THR A 136 42.39 2.67 13.67
#